data_AF-A0A7H9E8L5-F1
#
_entry.id   AF-A0A7H9E8L5-F1
#
_cell.length_a   1.000
_cell.length_b   1.000
_cell.length_c   1.000
_cell.angle_alpha   90.00
_cell.angle_beta   90.00
_cell.angle_gamma   90.00
#
_symmetry.space_group_name_H-M   'P 1'
#
loop_
_entity.id
_entity.type
_entity.pdbx_description
1 polymer ?
#
loop_
_entity_poly.entity_id
_entity_poly.type
_entity_poly.pdbx_seq_one_letter_code
_entity_poly.pdbx_strand_id
1 'polypeptide(L)' 'MFEIYKMEFDIGIVTAADLKSYIGMGILSQPDYERIVGDESHEESNSTPEVQA' A
#
# COMPACT_ATOMS: atom_id res chain seq x y z
N MET A 1 11.14 5.22 -3.66
CA MET A 1 10.98 4.80 -2.24
C MET A 1 9.51 4.52 -1.93
N PHE A 2 8.63 5.48 -2.23
CA PHE A 2 7.16 5.32 -2.23
C PHE A 2 6.66 4.02 -2.88
N GLU A 3 7.10 3.71 -4.12
CA GLU A 3 6.60 2.54 -4.88
C GLU A 3 6.85 1.19 -4.20
N ILE A 4 7.95 1.05 -3.45
CA ILE A 4 8.28 -0.20 -2.76
C ILE A 4 7.32 -0.41 -1.59
N TYR A 5 7.09 0.62 -0.79
CA TYR A 5 6.17 0.55 0.33
C TYR A 5 4.71 0.39 -0.09
N LYS A 6 4.33 0.95 -1.25
CA LYS A 6 3.02 0.68 -1.84
C LYS A 6 2.88 -0.80 -2.21
N MET A 7 3.86 -1.37 -2.92
CA MET A 7 3.85 -2.79 -3.28
C MET A 7 3.80 -3.69 -2.04
N GLU A 8 4.65 -3.42 -1.03
CA GLU A 8 4.69 -4.20 0.22
C GLU A 8 3.36 -4.10 1.00
N PHE A 9 2.67 -2.96 0.92
CA PHE A 9 1.36 -2.77 1.54
C PHE A 9 0.26 -3.52 0.76
N ASP A 10 0.24 -3.39 -0.57
CA ASP A 10 -0.73 -4.07 -1.46
C ASP A 10 -0.66 -5.61 -1.34
N ILE A 11 0.54 -6.18 -1.12
CA ILE A 11 0.73 -7.63 -0.94
C ILE A 11 0.68 -8.07 0.54
N GLY A 12 0.45 -7.16 1.48
CA GLY A 12 0.28 -7.44 2.90
C GLY A 12 1.57 -7.78 3.68
N ILE A 13 2.75 -7.39 3.17
CA ILE A 13 4.03 -7.52 3.87
C ILE A 13 4.17 -6.47 4.98
N VAL A 14 3.66 -5.25 4.75
CA VAL A 14 3.61 -4.18 5.76
C VAL A 14 2.18 -3.72 5.96
N THR A 15 1.85 -3.32 7.19
CA THR A 15 0.53 -2.80 7.55
C THR A 15 0.53 -1.27 7.60
N ALA A 16 -0.66 -0.67 7.70
CA ALA A 16 -0.78 0.78 7.88
C ALA A 16 -0.13 1.26 9.19
N ALA A 17 -0.01 0.40 10.20
CA ALA A 17 0.70 0.70 11.44
C ALA A 17 2.23 0.73 11.23
N ASP A 18 2.76 -0.17 10.39
CA ASP A 18 4.18 -0.20 10.02
C ASP A 18 4.55 1.05 9.21
N LEU A 19 3.75 1.39 8.21
CA LEU A 19 3.95 2.60 7.41
C LEU A 19 3.88 3.87 8.28
N LYS A 20 2.97 3.92 9.26
CA LYS A 20 2.88 5.04 10.20
C LYS A 20 4.13 5.15 11.09
N SER A 21 4.76 4.03 11.42
CA SER A 21 6.04 4.01 12.13
C SER A 21 7.18 4.55 11.27
N TYR A 22 7.18 4.27 9.95
CA TYR A 22 8.16 4.81 9.01
C TYR A 22 8.10 6.34 8.87
N ILE A 23 6.92 6.94 9.07
CA ILE A 23 6.78 8.40 9.16
C ILE A 23 7.52 8.93 10.39
N GLY A 24 7.32 8.31 11.55
CA GLY A 24 7.99 8.71 12.80
C GLY A 24 9.51 8.58 12.74
N MET A 25 10.02 7.69 11.88
CA MET A 25 11.45 7.50 11.63
C MET A 25 12.02 8.41 10.53
N GLY A 26 11.17 9.17 9.83
CA GLY A 26 11.58 9.98 8.67
C GLY A 26 11.96 9.17 7.42
N ILE A 27 11.58 7.89 7.38
CA ILE A 27 11.78 6.99 6.23
C ILE A 27 10.72 7.26 5.17
N LEU A 28 9.48 7.49 5.59
CA LEU A 28 8.34 7.76 4.72
C LEU A 28 7.78 9.15 5.01
N SER A 29 7.38 9.89 3.97
CA SER A 29 6.70 11.17 4.17
C SER A 29 5.23 10.95 4.49
N GLN A 30 4.62 11.84 5.28
CA GLN A 30 3.18 11.82 5.52
C GLN A 30 2.32 11.80 4.23
N PRO A 31 2.60 12.62 3.19
CA PRO A 31 1.85 12.54 1.93
C PRO A 31 2.01 11.21 1.19
N ASP A 32 3.16 10.55 1.31
CA ASP A 32 3.39 9.24 0.72
C ASP A 32 2.57 8.16 1.43
N TYR A 33 2.52 8.21 2.77
CA TYR A 33 1.65 7.35 3.57
C TYR A 33 0.18 7.49 3.21
N GLU A 34 -0.32 8.73 3.13
CA GLU A 34 -1.72 9.01 2.78
C GLU A 34 -2.06 8.51 1.40
N ARG A 35 -1.10 8.52 0.48
CA ARG A 35 -1.29 8.01 -0.88
C ARG A 35 -1.27 6.48 -0.91
N ILE A 36 -0.42 5.80 -0.13
CA ILE A 36 -0.42 4.33 -0.04
C ILE A 36 -1.70 3.80 0.62
N VAL A 37 -2.07 4.35 1.78
CA VAL A 37 -3.25 3.90 2.54
C VAL A 37 -4.55 4.42 1.92
N GLY A 38 -4.54 5.61 1.32
CA GLY A 38 -5.70 6.19 0.65
C GLY A 38 -6.04 5.55 -0.69
N ASP A 39 -5.07 4.98 -1.41
CA ASP A 39 -5.31 4.19 -2.63
C ASP A 39 -6.14 2.92 -2.36
N GLU A 40 -6.13 2.40 -1.13
CA GLU A 40 -6.92 1.21 -0.76
C GLU A 40 -8.44 1.45 -0.91
N SER A 41 -8.90 2.70 -0.97
CA SER A 41 -10.30 3.04 -1.21
C SER A 41 -10.72 3.02 -2.69
N HIS A 42 -9.80 2.79 -3.64
CA HIS A 42 -10.08 2.94 -5.08
C HIS A 42 -9.71 1.75 -5.97
N GLU A 43 -9.37 0.59 -5.41
CA GLU A 43 -9.12 -0.62 -6.21
C GLU A 43 -10.01 -1.80 -5.76
N GLU A 44 -11.33 -1.55 -5.67
CA GLU A 44 -12.30 -2.60 -6.02
C GLU A 44 -12.44 -2.61 -7.56
N SER A 45 -11.35 -2.94 -8.26
CA SER A 45 -11.41 -3.49 -9.60
C SER A 45 -10.74 -4.84 -9.57
N ASN A 46 -11.47 -5.76 -8.94
CA ASN A 46 -11.38 -7.18 -9.15
C ASN A 46 -11.42 -7.49 -10.66
N SER A 47 -10.26 -7.45 -11.32
CA SER A 47 -10.03 -8.12 -12.59
C SER A 47 -9.45 -9.49 -12.30
N THR A 48 -10.25 -10.35 -11.66
CA THR A 48 -10.23 -11.76 -12.04
C THR A 48 -11.25 -11.94 -13.17
N PRO A 49 -10.81 -12.53 -14.28
CA PRO A 49 -11.48 -13.74 -14.70
C PRO A 49 -10.47 -14.88 -14.74
N GLU A 50 -10.71 -15.83 -13.83
CA GLU A 50 -10.96 -17.22 -14.22
C GLU A 50 -9.87 -17.91 -15.07
N VAL A 51 -9.07 -18.74 -14.40
CA VAL A 51 -8.48 -19.93 -15.03
C VAL A 51 -9.63 -20.86 -15.41
N GLN A 52 -9.94 -20.97 -16.70
CA GLN A 52 -10.68 -22.11 -17.25
C GLN A 52 -9.75 -23.03 -18.06
N ALA A 53 -10.10 -24.32 -18.02
CA ALA A 53 -9.32 -25.52 -18.31
C ALA A 53 -8.84 -25.72 -19.76
#